data_AF-A0A3B9W6T1-F1
#
_entry.id   AF-A0A3B9W6T1-F1
#
_cell.length_a   1.000
_cell.length_b   1.000
_cell.length_c   1.000
_cell.angle_alpha   90.00
_cell.angle_beta   90.00
_cell.angle_gamma   90.00
#
_symmetry.space_group_name_H-M   'P 1'
#
loop_
_entity.id
_entity.type
_entity.pdbx_description
1 polymer ?
#
loop_
_entity_poly.entity_id
_entity_poly.type
_entity_poly.pdbx_seq_one_letter_code
_entity_poly.pdbx_strand_id
1 'polypeptide(L)' 'LLAELGEPLLSSTLLLPDEEDPLTQGWEIKERLEHEVDAVIDSGDCGAEPTTVIDYSSGVAEVVRRGTGDPSRFE' A
#
# COMPACT_ATOMS: atom_id res chain seq x y z
N LEU A 1 4.13 -8.18 -12.39
CA LEU A 1 5.36 -7.73 -11.72
C LEU A 1 5.99 -8.86 -10.91
N LEU A 2 5.42 -9.28 -9.78
CA LEU A 2 6.03 -10.33 -8.94
C LEU A 2 6.30 -11.66 -9.67
N ALA A 3 5.38 -12.12 -10.52
CA ALA A 3 5.56 -13.34 -11.31
C ALA A 3 6.76 -13.28 -12.27
N GLU A 4 7.08 -12.08 -12.78
CA GLU A 4 8.23 -11.84 -13.64
C GLU A 4 9.52 -11.71 -12.82
N LEU A 5 9.44 -11.03 -11.66
CA LEU A 5 10.58 -10.83 -10.75
C LEU A 5 11.05 -12.16 -10.11
N GLY A 6 10.13 -13.08 -9.84
CA GLY A 6 10.44 -14.41 -9.28
C GLY A 6 10.75 -14.43 -7.78
N GLU A 7 10.72 -13.27 -7.11
CA GLU A 7 11.01 -13.11 -5.69
C GLU A 7 10.13 -12.02 -5.04
N PRO A 8 10.09 -11.93 -3.69
CA PRO A 8 9.34 -10.89 -2.99
C PRO A 8 9.86 -9.48 -3.33
N LEU A 9 8.93 -8.55 -3.53
CA LEU A 9 9.24 -7.13 -3.69
C LEU A 9 9.00 -6.40 -2.37
N LEU A 10 10.04 -5.75 -1.84
CA LEU A 10 9.88 -4.80 -0.74
C LEU A 10 9.04 -3.61 -1.22
N SER A 11 7.95 -3.32 -0.52
CA SER A 11 7.05 -2.23 -0.86
C SER A 11 6.43 -1.62 0.39
N SER A 12 5.88 -0.42 0.24
CA SER A 12 5.12 0.28 1.26
C SER A 12 4.00 1.09 0.60
N THR A 13 2.99 1.48 1.37
CA THR A 13 1.97 2.42 0.92
C THR A 13 2.64 3.77 0.61
N LEU A 14 2.33 4.37 -0.55
CA LEU A 14 2.85 5.68 -0.95
C LEU A 14 2.11 6.81 -0.23
N LEU A 15 2.35 6.93 1.07
CA LEU A 15 1.91 8.05 1.91
C LEU A 15 3.10 9.00 2.10
N LEU A 16 3.02 10.19 1.50
CA LEU A 16 4.10 11.18 1.60
C LEU A 16 4.09 11.88 2.97
N PRO A 17 5.23 12.49 3.38
CA PRO A 17 5.25 13.34 4.56
C PRO A 17 4.20 14.43 4.48
N ASP A 18 3.56 14.71 5.61
CA ASP A 18 2.53 15.74 5.77
C ASP A 18 1.23 15.53 4.96
N GLU A 19 1.06 14.37 4.29
CA GLU A 19 -0.19 13.98 3.66
C GLU A 19 -1.02 13.07 4.58
N GLU A 20 -2.34 13.25 4.60
CA GLU A 20 -3.26 12.40 5.35
C GLU A 20 -3.63 11.12 4.57
N ASP A 21 -3.69 11.23 3.24
CA ASP A 21 -4.10 10.17 2.34
C ASP A 21 -2.97 9.81 1.35
N PRO A 22 -2.88 8.52 0.93
CA PRO A 22 -1.90 8.12 -0.07
C PRO A 22 -2.25 8.64 -1.45
N LEU A 23 -1.21 8.91 -2.26
CA LEU A 23 -1.42 9.28 -3.66
C LEU A 23 -1.87 8.07 -4.49
N THR A 24 -2.91 8.26 -5.29
CA THR A 24 -3.51 7.19 -6.11
C THR A 24 -3.49 7.47 -7.61
N GLN A 25 -3.25 8.73 -8.01
CA GLN A 25 -3.30 9.16 -9.40
C GLN A 25 -1.89 9.08 -10.04
N GLY A 26 -1.71 8.21 -11.03
CA GLY A 26 -0.40 7.96 -11.63
C GLY A 26 0.27 9.20 -12.25
N TRP A 27 -0.51 10.06 -12.90
CA TRP A 27 0.00 11.32 -13.47
C TRP A 27 0.50 12.29 -12.40
N GLU A 28 -0.22 12.41 -11.28
CA GLU A 28 0.18 13.27 -10.15
C GLU A 28 1.44 12.73 -9.47
N ILE A 29 1.51 11.42 -9.25
CA ILE A 29 2.69 10.75 -8.68
C ILE A 29 3.90 11.01 -9.57
N LYS A 30 3.76 10.88 -10.89
CA LYS A 30 4.84 11.20 -11.84
C LYS A 30 5.27 12.65 -11.69
N GLU A 31 4.36 13.62 -11.73
CA GLU A 31 4.71 15.04 -11.64
C GLU A 31 5.43 15.39 -10.33
N ARG A 32 5.03 14.79 -9.21
CA ARG A 32 5.64 15.05 -7.90
C ARG A 32 6.98 14.31 -7.69
N LEU A 33 7.13 13.11 -8.24
CA LEU A 33 8.23 12.19 -7.90
C LEU A 33 9.10 11.78 -9.11
N GLU A 34 8.98 12.39 -10.28
CA GLU A 34 9.73 11.98 -11.49
C GLU A 34 11.26 12.03 -11.36
N HIS A 35 11.78 12.67 -10.32
CA HIS A 35 13.21 12.70 -10.01
C HIS A 35 13.60 11.81 -8.82
N GLU A 36 12.62 11.28 -8.10
CA GLU A 36 12.80 10.45 -6.89
C GLU A 36 12.56 8.96 -7.16
N VAL A 37 11.84 8.62 -8.24
CA VAL A 37 11.53 7.24 -8.62
C VAL A 37 11.89 6.95 -10.07
N ASP A 38 12.34 5.72 -10.35
CA ASP A 38 12.71 5.29 -11.71
C ASP A 38 11.51 5.13 -12.65
N ALA A 39 10.35 4.76 -12.10
CA ALA A 39 9.13 4.52 -12.87
C ALA A 39 7.86 4.66 -12.03
N VAL A 40 6.77 5.04 -12.72
CA VAL A 40 5.40 5.03 -12.19
C VAL A 40 4.55 4.15 -13.10
N ILE A 41 3.80 3.23 -12.51
CA ILE A 41 2.86 2.36 -13.23
C ILE A 41 1.45 2.85 -12.93
N ASP A 42 0.81 3.44 -13.93
CA ASP A 42 -0.57 3.89 -13.84
C ASP A 42 -1.53 2.76 -14.24
N SER A 43 -2.35 2.31 -13.29
CA SER A 43 -3.38 1.28 -13.48
C SER A 43 -4.80 1.82 -13.31
N GLY A 44 -5.00 3.13 -13.37
CA GLY A 44 -6.28 3.79 -13.08
C GLY A 44 -6.61 3.80 -11.58
N ASP A 45 -7.89 4.04 -11.26
CA ASP A 45 -8.34 4.23 -9.87
C ASP A 45 -8.02 3.02 -8.98
N CYS A 46 -7.02 3.23 -8.14
CA CYS A 46 -6.72 2.38 -6.99
C CYS A 46 -7.36 3.04 -5.76
N GLY A 47 -8.13 2.28 -4.98
CA GLY A 47 -8.72 2.81 -3.74
C GLY A 47 -7.64 3.37 -2.81
N ALA A 48 -7.93 4.50 -2.17
CA ALA A 48 -7.00 5.15 -1.24
C ALA A 48 -6.97 4.47 0.14
N GLU A 49 -7.99 3.68 0.46
CA GLU A 49 -8.10 3.03 1.77
C GLU A 49 -7.06 1.91 1.90
N PRO A 50 -6.19 1.95 2.94
CA PRO A 50 -5.08 1.02 3.09
C PRO A 50 -5.56 -0.40 3.40
N THR A 51 -4.60 -1.34 3.44
CA THR A 51 -4.87 -2.72 3.85
C THR A 51 -5.10 -2.82 5.36
N THR A 52 -5.99 -3.74 5.75
CA THR A 52 -6.08 -4.24 7.13
C THR A 52 -4.81 -5.01 7.47
N VAL A 53 -4.22 -4.73 8.63
CA VAL A 53 -3.00 -5.38 9.13
C VAL A 53 -3.34 -6.15 10.41
N ILE A 54 -3.02 -7.44 10.39
CA ILE A 54 -3.19 -8.36 11.52
C ILE A 54 -1.79 -8.76 12.00
N ASP A 55 -1.47 -8.47 13.25
CA ASP A 55 -0.30 -9.01 13.92
C ASP A 55 -0.63 -10.42 14.45
N TYR A 56 0.23 -11.37 14.12
CA TYR A 56 0.12 -12.77 14.51
C TYR A 56 1.34 -13.27 15.31
N SER A 57 2.23 -12.36 15.69
CA SER A 57 3.50 -12.70 16.34
C SER A 57 3.33 -13.34 17.72
N SER A 58 2.25 -13.03 18.44
CA SER A 58 1.93 -13.59 19.76
C SER A 58 1.27 -14.98 19.69
N GLY A 59 0.93 -15.47 18.49
CA GLY A 59 0.13 -16.68 18.28
C GLY A 59 -1.38 -16.46 18.42
N VAL A 60 -1.80 -15.24 18.77
CA VAL A 60 -3.18 -14.75 18.75
C VAL A 60 -3.28 -13.64 17.71
N ALA A 61 -4.41 -13.54 17.01
CA ALA A 61 -4.63 -12.50 16.03
C ALA A 61 -4.89 -11.15 16.72
N GLU A 62 -4.16 -10.11 16.33
CA GLU A 62 -4.33 -8.75 16.83
C GLU A 62 -4.52 -7.78 15.66
N VAL A 63 -5.67 -7.12 15.59
CA VAL A 63 -5.95 -6.12 14.54
C VAL A 63 -5.20 -4.83 14.88
N VAL A 64 -4.05 -4.59 14.23
CA VAL A 64 -3.22 -3.39 14.47
C VAL A 64 -3.55 -2.22 13.53
N ARG A 65 -4.20 -2.49 12.40
CA ARG A 65 -4.76 -1.48 11.50
C ARG A 65 -6.01 -2.00 10.80
N ARG A 66 -7.09 -1.22 10.78
CA ARG A 66 -8.30 -1.49 9.97
C ARG A 66 -8.20 -0.74 8.65
N GLY A 67 -8.58 -1.41 7.58
CA GLY A 67 -8.67 -0.86 6.23
C GLY A 67 -9.65 -1.67 5.38
N THR A 68 -9.38 -1.79 4.07
CA THR A 68 -10.31 -2.40 3.10
C THR A 68 -10.65 -3.87 3.34
N GLY A 69 -9.83 -4.61 4.09
CA GLY A 69 -10.08 -6.01 4.39
C GLY A 69 -10.96 -6.19 5.63
N ASP A 70 -12.06 -6.93 5.53
CA ASP A 70 -12.92 -7.25 6.68
C ASP A 70 -12.16 -8.02 7.78
N PRO A 71 -11.98 -7.42 8.98
CA PRO A 71 -11.24 -8.05 10.06
C PRO A 71 -12.08 -9.01 10.92
N SER A 72 -13.39 -9.16 10.68
CA SER A 72 -14.33 -9.89 11.57
C SER A 72 -13.93 -11.32 11.94
N ARG A 73 -13.09 -11.97 11.11
CA ARG A 73 -12.57 -13.33 11.37
C ARG A 73 -11.45 -13.38 12.41
N PHE A 74 -10.92 -12.22 12.80
CA PHE A 74 -9.74 -12.04 13.65
C PHE A 74 -10.09 -11.33 14.96
N GLU A 75 -11.38 -11.16 15.27
CA GLU A 75 -11.91 -10.51 16.47
C GLU A 75 -12.37 -11.51 17.54
#